data_AF-A0A1Y3ALI8-F1
#
_entry.id   AF-A0A1Y3ALI8-F1
#
_cell.length_a   1.000
_cell.length_b   1.000
_cell.length_c   1.000
_cell.angle_alpha   90.00
_cell.angle_beta   90.00
_cell.angle_gamma   90.00
#
_symmetry.space_group_name_H-M   'P 1'
#
loop_
_entity.id
_entity.type
_entity.pdbx_description
1 polymer ?
#
loop_
_entity_poly.entity_id
_entity_poly.type
_entity_poly.pdbx_seq_one_letter_code
_entity_poly.pdbx_strand_id
1 'polypeptide(L)'
;MATHADYAILVINALSPIDCGTNLLHLSLAIALEVPIMVVINKIDLCDNQIMIDHILNNVRTLIASKFCKNKTSITIRNVDDILAYNSNNNNVKNIVPIFLISCVNGDGLELLYDFLHSLEPSLDSINRDRLIKQNCTFQ
;
A
#
# COMPACT_ATOMS: atom_id res chain seq x y z
N MET A 1 -2.09 25.37 -1.41
CA MET A 1 -1.11 24.34 -0.99
C MET A 1 -1.79 23.00 -1.17
N ALA A 2 -1.37 22.21 -2.15
CA ALA A 2 -2.00 20.93 -2.43
C ALA A 2 -1.85 20.00 -1.22
N THR A 3 -2.95 19.37 -0.80
CA THR A 3 -2.97 18.29 0.16
C THR A 3 -2.07 17.16 -0.36
N HIS A 4 -0.85 17.06 0.17
CA HIS A 4 0.11 16.03 -0.20
C HIS A 4 -0.36 14.73 0.44
N ALA A 5 -0.77 13.74 -0.36
CA ALA A 5 -1.12 12.43 0.16
C ALA A 5 0.14 11.75 0.68
N ASP A 6 0.14 11.34 1.96
CA ASP A 6 1.26 10.63 2.57
C ASP A 6 1.46 9.24 1.95
N TYR A 7 0.34 8.54 1.69
CA TYR A 7 0.32 7.18 1.16
C TYR A 7 -0.91 6.96 0.27
N ALA A 8 -0.77 6.10 -0.73
CA ALA A 8 -1.85 5.59 -1.56
C ALA A 8 -2.01 4.08 -1.32
N ILE A 9 -3.25 3.64 -1.09
CA ILE A 9 -3.59 2.22 -0.94
C ILE A 9 -4.30 1.77 -2.21
N LEU A 10 -3.66 0.85 -2.94
CA LEU A 10 -4.24 0.20 -4.11
C LEU A 10 -4.93 -1.10 -3.69
N VAL A 11 -6.26 -1.09 -3.67
CA VAL A 11 -7.07 -2.26 -3.33
C VAL A 11 -7.35 -3.08 -4.59
N ILE A 12 -6.96 -4.35 -4.58
CA ILE A 12 -7.11 -5.30 -5.70
C ILE A 12 -8.03 -6.43 -5.24
N ASN A 13 -8.95 -6.87 -6.11
CA ASN A 13 -9.75 -8.05 -5.87
C ASN A 13 -8.94 -9.32 -6.17
N ALA A 14 -8.83 -10.24 -5.20
CA ALA A 14 -8.11 -11.52 -5.35
C ALA A 14 -8.66 -12.40 -6.50
N LEU A 15 -9.96 -12.28 -6.81
CA LEU A 15 -10.61 -13.04 -7.88
C LEU A 15 -10.45 -12.42 -9.27
N SER A 16 -10.14 -11.12 -9.35
CA SER A 16 -10.07 -10.43 -10.63
C SER A 16 -8.68 -10.63 -11.23
N PRO A 17 -8.56 -10.94 -12.53
CA PRO A 17 -7.29 -10.79 -13.21
C PRO A 17 -6.83 -9.34 -13.06
N ILE A 18 -5.53 -9.12 -12.89
CA ILE A 18 -4.96 -7.78 -12.90
C ILE A 18 -5.07 -7.27 -14.33
N ASP A 19 -6.16 -6.59 -14.61
CA ASP A 19 -6.42 -5.97 -15.88
C ASP A 19 -5.43 -4.82 -16.09
N CYS A 20 -4.79 -4.82 -17.26
CA CYS A 20 -3.76 -3.85 -17.64
C CYS A 20 -4.28 -2.39 -17.74
N GLY A 21 -5.55 -2.14 -17.47
CA GLY A 21 -6.18 -0.82 -17.59
C GLY A 21 -6.23 -0.09 -16.26
N THR A 22 -7.20 -0.42 -15.42
CA THR A 22 -7.60 0.43 -14.28
C THR A 22 -6.56 0.42 -13.16
N ASN A 23 -6.05 -0.77 -12.80
CA ASN A 23 -5.01 -0.90 -11.78
C ASN A 23 -3.69 -0.26 -12.20
N LEU A 24 -3.35 -0.37 -13.49
CA LEU A 24 -2.17 0.30 -14.05
C LEU A 24 -2.36 1.82 -14.07
N LEU A 25 -3.55 2.33 -14.35
CA LEU A 25 -3.86 3.76 -14.31
C LEU A 25 -3.71 4.33 -12.89
N HIS A 26 -4.30 3.68 -11.88
CA HIS A 26 -4.16 4.13 -10.49
C HIS A 26 -2.70 4.10 -10.03
N LEU A 27 -1.97 3.05 -10.42
CA LEU A 27 -0.55 2.96 -10.12
C LEU A 27 0.27 4.03 -10.87
N SER A 28 -0.07 4.30 -12.14
CA SER A 28 0.50 5.37 -12.97
C SER A 28 0.41 6.71 -12.25
N LEU A 29 -0.80 7.02 -11.77
CA LEU A 29 -1.10 8.28 -11.14
C LEU A 29 -0.34 8.43 -9.83
N ALA A 30 -0.33 7.40 -8.99
CA ALA A 30 0.40 7.43 -7.74
C ALA A 30 1.93 7.54 -7.95
N ILE A 31 2.49 6.87 -8.96
CA ILE A 31 3.91 7.01 -9.34
C ILE A 31 4.20 8.41 -9.88
N ALA A 32 3.31 8.96 -10.72
CA ALA A 32 3.45 10.30 -11.30
C ALA A 32 3.37 11.41 -10.25
N LEU A 33 2.58 11.19 -9.19
CA LEU A 33 2.47 12.08 -8.04
C LEU A 33 3.56 11.85 -6.97
N GLU A 34 4.48 10.89 -7.20
CA GLU A 34 5.53 10.50 -6.26
C GLU A 34 5.02 10.08 -4.86
N VAL A 35 3.78 9.61 -4.79
CA VAL A 35 3.15 9.15 -3.56
C VAL A 35 3.56 7.69 -3.29
N PRO A 36 4.01 7.34 -2.08
CA PRO A 36 4.27 5.95 -1.68
C PRO A 36 3.03 5.07 -1.82
N ILE A 37 3.20 3.83 -2.28
CA ILE A 37 2.08 2.94 -2.63
C ILE A 37 2.14 1.68 -1.76
N MET A 38 0.99 1.29 -1.24
CA MET A 38 0.72 0.00 -0.62
C MET A 38 -0.30 -0.76 -1.46
N VAL A 39 -0.17 -2.08 -1.56
CA VAL A 39 -1.16 -2.93 -2.23
C VAL A 39 -1.91 -3.77 -1.22
N VAL A 40 -3.23 -3.79 -1.33
CA VAL A 40 -4.11 -4.59 -0.48
C VAL A 40 -4.93 -5.49 -1.38
N ILE A 41 -4.70 -6.79 -1.31
CA ILE A 41 -5.47 -7.80 -2.05
C ILE A 41 -6.62 -8.24 -1.14
N ASN A 42 -7.85 -7.88 -1.49
CA ASN A 42 -9.05 -8.19 -0.74
C ASN A 42 -9.81 -9.39 -1.33
N LYS A 43 -10.76 -9.94 -0.57
CA LYS A 43 -11.62 -11.07 -0.90
C LYS A 43 -10.88 -12.40 -0.98
N ILE A 44 -9.85 -12.59 -0.14
CA ILE A 44 -9.13 -13.88 -0.06
C ILE A 44 -10.03 -15.01 0.45
N ASP A 45 -11.14 -14.70 1.12
CA ASP A 45 -12.15 -15.68 1.57
C ASP A 45 -12.83 -16.41 0.42
N LEU A 46 -12.86 -15.81 -0.77
CA LEU A 46 -13.44 -16.43 -1.96
C LEU A 46 -12.41 -17.25 -2.75
N CYS A 47 -11.14 -17.24 -2.34
CA CYS A 47 -10.09 -18.02 -2.98
C CYS A 47 -10.06 -19.42 -2.38
N ASP A 48 -10.69 -20.38 -3.06
CA ASP A 48 -10.76 -21.77 -2.60
C ASP A 48 -9.39 -22.47 -2.49
N ASN A 49 -8.37 -21.99 -3.22
CA ASN A 49 -7.06 -22.63 -3.32
C ASN A 49 -5.90 -21.63 -3.17
N GLN A 50 -4.85 -22.08 -2.48
CA GLN A 50 -3.59 -21.34 -2.34
C GLN A 50 -2.96 -20.94 -3.69
N ILE A 51 -3.15 -21.77 -4.72
CA ILE A 51 -2.66 -21.53 -6.09
C ILE A 51 -3.20 -20.21 -6.66
N MET A 52 -4.45 -19.86 -6.35
CA MET A 52 -5.07 -18.63 -6.85
C MET A 52 -4.43 -17.39 -6.20
N ILE A 53 -4.17 -17.49 -4.89
CA ILE A 53 -3.49 -16.45 -4.12
C ILE A 53 -2.05 -16.27 -4.62
N ASP A 54 -1.33 -17.36 -4.88
CA ASP A 54 0.03 -17.30 -5.40
C ASP A 54 0.07 -16.70 -6.81
N HIS A 55 -0.91 -17.02 -7.65
CA HIS A 55 -1.02 -16.46 -8.99
C HIS A 55 -1.25 -14.94 -8.96
N ILE A 56 -2.20 -14.45 -8.15
CA ILE A 56 -2.44 -13.00 -8.03
C ILE A 56 -1.24 -12.28 -7.43
N LEU A 57 -0.60 -12.84 -6.40
CA LEU A 57 0.62 -12.30 -5.80
C LEU A 57 1.74 -12.18 -6.84
N ASN A 58 1.95 -13.21 -7.67
CA ASN A 58 2.98 -13.19 -8.68
C ASN A 58 2.70 -12.09 -9.73
N ASN A 59 1.44 -11.95 -10.16
CA ASN A 59 1.05 -10.90 -11.10
C ASN A 59 1.28 -9.50 -10.52
N VAL A 60 0.90 -9.25 -9.25
CA VAL A 60 1.17 -7.98 -8.56
C VAL A 60 2.68 -7.73 -8.50
N ARG A 61 3.47 -8.75 -8.11
CA ARG A 61 4.93 -8.64 -8.02
C ARG A 61 5.56 -8.30 -9.36
N THR A 62 5.15 -8.96 -10.44
CA THR A 62 5.64 -8.68 -11.79
C THR A 62 5.29 -7.26 -12.23
N LEU A 63 4.09 -6.79 -11.91
CA LEU A 63 3.64 -5.44 -12.23
C LEU A 63 4.46 -4.38 -11.48
N ILE A 64 4.71 -4.58 -10.19
CA ILE A 64 5.55 -3.69 -9.37
C ILE A 64 7.02 -3.75 -9.81
N ALA A 65 7.54 -4.92 -10.15
CA ALA A 65 8.92 -5.07 -10.61
C ALA A 65 9.14 -4.56 -12.05
N SER A 66 8.06 -4.32 -12.80
CA SER A 66 8.15 -3.83 -14.17
C SER A 66 8.79 -2.42 -14.23
N LYS A 67 9.34 -2.08 -15.41
CA LYS A 67 9.97 -0.76 -15.65
C LYS A 67 9.01 0.41 -15.39
N PHE A 68 7.71 0.17 -15.40
CA PHE A 68 6.66 1.13 -15.11
C PHE A 68 6.81 1.75 -13.71
N CYS A 69 7.22 0.96 -12.72
CA CYS A 69 7.28 1.38 -11.32
C CYS A 69 8.64 1.89 -10.87
N LYS A 70 9.60 2.13 -11.79
CA LYS A 70 10.99 2.50 -11.49
C LYS A 70 11.74 1.41 -10.68
N ASN A 71 11.53 0.14 -11.01
CA ASN A 71 12.21 -1.02 -10.38
C ASN A 71 11.97 -1.13 -8.86
N LYS A 72 10.76 -0.81 -8.41
CA LYS A 72 10.36 -1.06 -7.01
C LYS A 72 10.36 -2.55 -6.70
N THR A 73 10.71 -2.89 -5.46
CA THR A 73 10.58 -4.24 -4.94
C THR A 73 9.27 -4.35 -4.15
N SER A 74 8.77 -5.56 -3.97
CA SER A 74 7.57 -5.79 -3.16
C SER A 74 7.85 -6.81 -2.07
N ILE A 75 7.19 -6.62 -0.93
CA ILE A 75 7.23 -7.53 0.22
C ILE A 75 5.80 -7.91 0.57
N THR A 76 5.55 -9.19 0.79
CA THR A 76 4.25 -9.67 1.25
C THR A 76 4.30 -9.77 2.76
N ILE A 77 3.45 -9.00 3.44
CA ILE A 77 3.37 -8.97 4.90
C ILE A 77 2.48 -10.12 5.35
N ARG A 78 3.03 -11.06 6.12
CA ARG A 78 2.31 -12.22 6.67
C ARG A 78 2.33 -12.28 8.19
N ASN A 79 3.23 -11.54 8.83
CA ASN A 79 3.36 -11.46 10.27
C ASN A 79 3.87 -10.07 10.68
N VAL A 80 3.94 -9.84 11.99
CA VAL A 80 4.44 -8.59 12.57
C VAL A 80 5.95 -8.42 12.32
N ASP A 81 6.71 -9.50 12.23
CA ASP A 81 8.15 -9.43 11.92
C ASP A 81 8.42 -8.83 10.53
N ASP A 82 7.56 -9.11 9.54
CA ASP A 82 7.64 -8.52 8.20
C ASP A 82 7.38 -7.01 8.24
N ILE A 83 6.47 -6.55 9.13
CA ILE A 83 6.20 -5.13 9.38
C ILE A 83 7.45 -4.47 9.96
N LEU A 84 8.07 -5.08 10.97
CA LEU A 84 9.31 -4.59 11.58
C LEU A 84 10.46 -4.56 10.57
N ALA A 85 10.56 -5.57 9.70
CA ALA A 85 11.55 -5.63 8.64
C ALA A 85 11.33 -4.54 7.58
N TYR A 86 10.08 -4.23 7.25
CA TYR A 86 9.74 -3.11 6.38
C TYR A 86 10.19 -1.78 6.99
N ASN A 87 9.81 -1.52 8.25
CA ASN A 87 10.15 -0.28 8.94
C ASN A 87 11.65 -0.10 9.17
N SER A 88 12.38 -1.19 9.45
CA SER A 88 13.83 -1.12 9.65
C SER A 88 14.59 -0.64 8.41
N ASN A 89 13.99 -0.75 7.21
CA ASN A 89 14.57 -0.30 5.94
C ASN A 89 14.35 1.21 5.69
N ASN A 90 14.62 2.05 6.70
CA ASN A 90 14.42 3.51 6.70
C ASN A 90 14.95 4.26 5.45
N ASN A 91 16.02 3.75 4.83
CA ASN A 91 16.62 4.39 3.65
C ASN A 91 15.94 4.04 2.32
N ASN A 92 15.14 2.97 2.27
CA ASN A 92 14.55 2.40 1.04
C ASN A 92 13.02 2.27 1.07
N VAL A 93 12.34 2.81 2.09
CA VAL A 93 10.87 2.71 2.27
C VAL A 93 10.11 3.14 1.00
N LYS A 94 10.59 4.14 0.27
CA LYS A 94 9.98 4.63 -0.99
C LYS A 94 10.05 3.62 -2.15
N ASN A 95 10.97 2.66 -2.09
CA ASN A 95 11.21 1.68 -3.14
C ASN A 95 10.60 0.31 -2.86
N ILE A 96 10.12 0.07 -1.63
CA ILE A 96 9.51 -1.19 -1.22
C ILE A 96 8.00 -1.00 -1.13
N VAL A 97 7.25 -1.82 -1.86
CA VAL A 97 5.78 -1.82 -1.84
C VAL A 97 5.29 -2.97 -0.96
N PRO A 98 4.65 -2.69 0.19
CA PRO A 98 4.07 -3.73 1.03
C PRO A 98 2.76 -4.24 0.40
N ILE A 99 2.59 -5.56 0.42
CA ILE A 99 1.41 -6.26 -0.08
C ILE A 99 0.72 -6.97 1.09
N PHE A 100 -0.56 -6.68 1.29
CA PHE A 100 -1.42 -7.31 2.29
C PHE A 100 -2.44 -8.22 1.61
N LEU A 101 -2.70 -9.37 2.24
CA LEU A 101 -3.77 -10.29 1.87
C LEU A 101 -4.85 -10.17 2.95
N ILE A 102 -6.05 -9.73 2.58
CA ILE A 102 -7.14 -9.50 3.53
C ILE A 102 -8.48 -10.07 3.05
N SER A 103 -9.36 -10.35 4.00
CA SER A 103 -10.80 -10.49 3.76
C SER A 103 -11.55 -9.47 4.61
N CYS A 104 -12.22 -8.52 3.97
CA CYS A 104 -13.14 -7.62 4.68
C CYS A 104 -14.43 -8.31 5.14
N VAL A 105 -14.66 -9.58 4.77
CA VAL A 105 -15.85 -10.35 5.17
C VAL A 105 -15.56 -11.12 6.46
N ASN A 106 -14.49 -11.92 6.47
CA ASN A 106 -14.12 -12.74 7.63
C ASN A 106 -13.25 -11.99 8.64
N GLY A 107 -12.59 -10.89 8.22
CA GLY A 107 -11.65 -10.14 9.03
C GLY A 107 -10.20 -10.62 8.93
N ASP A 108 -9.94 -11.66 8.13
CA ASP A 108 -8.59 -12.22 7.95
C ASP A 108 -7.61 -11.15 7.43
N GLY A 109 -6.43 -11.07 8.06
CA GLY A 109 -5.35 -10.15 7.66
C GLY A 109 -5.56 -8.67 7.97
N LEU A 110 -6.74 -8.26 8.44
CA LEU A 110 -7.02 -6.86 8.81
C LEU A 110 -6.17 -6.38 9.99
N GLU A 111 -5.89 -7.24 10.96
CA GLU A 111 -5.04 -6.93 12.12
C GLU A 111 -3.65 -6.46 11.67
N LEU A 112 -3.01 -7.20 10.76
CA LEU A 112 -1.70 -6.83 10.21
C LEU A 112 -1.74 -5.52 9.42
N LEU A 113 -2.83 -5.26 8.68
CA LEU A 113 -3.02 -4.00 7.98
C LEU A 113 -3.14 -2.84 8.97
N TYR A 114 -3.92 -3.01 10.05
CA TYR A 114 -4.05 -1.98 11.08
C TYR A 114 -2.75 -1.75 11.81
N ASP A 115 -2.03 -2.79 12.24
CA ASP A 115 -0.74 -2.66 12.91
C ASP A 115 0.28 -1.94 12.04
N PHE A 116 0.29 -2.26 10.74
CA PHE A 116 1.14 -1.55 9.79
C PHE A 116 0.77 -0.06 9.69
N LEU A 117 -0.53 0.26 9.54
CA LEU A 117 -1.00 1.64 9.46
C LEU A 117 -0.69 2.44 10.75
N HIS A 118 -0.77 1.82 11.92
CA HIS A 118 -0.39 2.44 13.19
C HIS A 118 1.11 2.75 13.26
N SER A 119 1.94 1.95 12.58
CA SER A 119 3.38 2.17 12.52
C SER A 119 3.81 3.21 11.50
N LEU A 120 2.91 3.69 10.63
CA LEU A 120 3.27 4.66 9.61
C LEU A 120 3.57 6.02 10.23
N GLU A 121 4.77 6.51 9.96
CA GLU A 121 5.12 7.89 10.31
C GLU A 121 4.54 8.85 9.26
N PRO A 122 3.87 9.93 9.71
CA PRO A 122 3.34 10.94 8.79
C PRO A 122 4.46 11.77 8.15
N SER A 123 4.30 12.21 6.90
CA SER A 123 5.33 12.94 6.15
C SER A 123 5.59 14.38 6.63
N LEU A 124 4.74 14.91 7.52
CA LEU A 124 4.88 16.23 8.10
C LEU A 124 5.73 16.20 9.37
N ASP A 125 6.82 16.97 9.36
CA ASP A 125 7.59 17.31 10.57
C ASP A 125 6.64 17.79 11.67
N SER A 126 6.89 17.35 12.91
CA SER A 126 6.11 17.74 14.10
C SER A 126 5.89 19.26 14.22
N ILE A 127 6.89 20.04 13.81
CA ILE A 127 6.87 21.52 13.79
C ILE A 127 5.88 22.09 12.77
N ASN A 128 5.80 21.49 11.58
CA ASN A 128 4.85 21.93 10.54
C ASN A 128 3.43 21.48 10.88
N ARG A 129 3.27 20.30 11.50
CA ARG A 129 2.00 19.84 12.06
C ARG A 129 1.48 20.81 13.13
N ASP A 130 2.29 21.21 14.10
CA ASP A 130 1.89 22.17 15.14
C ASP A 130 1.51 23.54 14.58
N ARG A 131 2.17 23.97 13.50
CA ARG A 131 1.81 25.20 12.78
C ARG A 131 0.46 25.10 12.09
N LEU A 132 0.16 23.98 11.43
CA LEU A 132 -1.12 23.75 10.74
C LEU A 132 -2.28 23.58 11.73
N ILE A 133 -2.07 22.89 12.86
CA ILE A 133 -3.09 22.75 13.92
C ILE A 133 -3.43 24.11 14.54
N LYS A 134 -2.46 25.03 14.61
CA LYS A 134 -2.65 26.40 15.10
C LYS A 134 -3.28 27.35 14.08
N GLN A 135 -3.39 26.97 12.80
CA GLN A 135 -4.13 27.77 11.83
C GLN A 135 -5.62 27.51 12.02
N ASN A 136 -6.34 28.50 12.55
CA ASN A 136 -7.80 28.48 12.63
C ASN A 136 -8.37 28.18 11.23
N CYS A 137 -9.18 27.13 11.12
CA CYS A 137 -9.92 26.81 9.91
C CYS A 137 -10.90 27.95 9.60
N THR A 138 -10.47 28.95 8.84
CA THR A 138 -11.40 29.90 8.22
C THR A 138 -12.07 29.17 7.06
N PHE A 139 -13.26 28.65 7.30
CA PHE A 139 -14.17 28.26 6.24
C PHE A 139 -14.57 29.53 5.48
N GLN A 140 -14.17 29.62 4.21
CA GLN A 140 -14.54 30.69 3.30
C GLN A 140 -15.66 30.22 2.37
#